data_AF-A0A1V5BHZ5-F1
#
_entry.id   AF-A0A1V5BHZ5-F1
#
_cell.length_a   1.000
_cell.length_b   1.000
_cell.length_c   1.000
_cell.angle_alpha   90.00
_cell.angle_beta   90.00
_cell.angle_gamma   90.00
#
_symmetry.space_group_name_H-M   'P 1'
#
loop_
_entity.id
_entity.type
_entity.pdbx_description
1 polymer ?
#
loop_
_entity_poly.entity_id
_entity_poly.type
_entity_poly.pdbx_seq_one_letter_code
_entity_poly.pdbx_strand_id
1 'polypeptide(L)' 'MYSKEEIINAIKICLNEEEKRIIESRFGICMEVPLTIKEVCGRFNITNKELRSIEQKVIYHLRKNN' A
#
# COMPACT_ATOMS: atom_id res chain seq x y z
N MET A 1 9.13 -14.98 -3.48
CA MET A 1 8.62 -13.73 -4.08
C MET A 1 7.11 -13.81 -3.99
N TYR A 2 6.45 -12.87 -3.31
CA TYR A 2 4.99 -12.91 -3.15
C TYR A 2 4.29 -12.67 -4.49
N SER A 3 3.24 -13.43 -4.76
CA SER A 3 2.38 -13.24 -5.92
C SER A 3 1.56 -11.95 -5.80
N LYS A 4 1.08 -11.45 -6.95
CA LYS A 4 0.20 -10.27 -6.99
C LYS A 4 -1.07 -10.48 -6.16
N GLU A 5 -1.62 -11.69 -6.17
CA GLU A 5 -2.85 -12.03 -5.44
C GLU A 5 -2.62 -12.03 -3.92
N GLU A 6 -1.50 -12.58 -3.44
CA GLU A 6 -1.13 -12.51 -2.02
C GLU A 6 -1.02 -11.06 -1.54
N ILE A 7 -0.38 -10.20 -2.34
CA ILE A 7 -0.23 -8.77 -2.02
C ILE A 7 -1.60 -8.07 -1.97
N ILE A 8 -2.45 -8.29 -2.98
CA ILE A 8 -3.80 -7.71 -3.01
C ILE A 8 -4.63 -8.18 -1.81
N ASN A 9 -4.53 -9.46 -1.46
CA ASN A 9 -5.26 -10.00 -0.32
C ASN A 9 -4.75 -9.40 1.01
N ALA A 10 -3.43 -9.27 1.18
CA ALA A 10 -2.84 -8.64 2.35
C ALA A 10 -3.30 -7.19 2.49
N ILE A 11 -3.30 -6.40 1.40
CA ILE A 11 -3.82 -5.03 1.37
C ILE A 11 -5.29 -5.00 1.82
N LYS A 12 -6.13 -5.91 1.32
CA LYS A 12 -7.55 -5.99 1.68
C LYS A 12 -7.79 -6.28 3.16
N ILE A 13 -6.94 -7.09 3.78
CA ILE A 13 -7.10 -7.56 5.15
C ILE A 13 -6.49 -6.60 6.18
N CYS A 14 -5.28 -6.09 5.93
CA CYS A 14 -4.49 -5.39 6.95
C CYS A 14 -4.60 -3.86 6.92
N LEU A 15 -5.17 -3.28 5.87
CA LEU A 15 -5.30 -1.83 5.70
C LEU A 15 -6.75 -1.39 5.80
N ASN A 16 -6.98 -0.18 6.32
CA ASN A 16 -8.29 0.48 6.21
C ASN A 16 -8.51 1.08 4.80
N GLU A 17 -9.70 1.59 4.52
CA GLU A 17 -10.06 2.08 3.18
C GLU A 17 -9.19 3.27 2.69
N GLU A 18 -8.73 4.14 3.59
CA GLU A 18 -7.84 5.25 3.24
C GLU A 18 -6.43 4.75 2.93
N GLU A 19 -5.90 3.86 3.78
CA GLU A 19 -4.60 3.22 3.59
C GLU A 19 -4.54 2.36 2.32
N LYS A 20 -5.65 1.67 1.99
CA LYS A 20 -5.79 0.95 0.73
C LYS A 20 -5.62 1.89 -0.45
N ARG A 21 -6.35 3.01 -0.47
CA ARG A 21 -6.22 4.01 -1.55
C ARG A 21 -4.80 4.54 -1.69
N ILE A 22 -4.12 4.83 -0.57
CA ILE A 22 -2.73 5.27 -0.57
C ILE A 22 -1.83 4.23 -1.26
N ILE A 23 -1.96 2.95 -0.91
CA ILE A 23 -1.15 1.86 -1.46
C ILE A 23 -1.55 1.54 -2.91
N GLU A 24 -2.83 1.58 -3.25
CA GLU A 24 -3.31 1.38 -4.61
C GLU A 24 -2.77 2.47 -5.54
N SER A 25 -2.83 3.75 -5.13
CA SER A 25 -2.22 4.87 -5.85
C SER A 25 -0.70 4.73 -5.98
N ARG A 26 -0.03 4.25 -4.93
CA ARG A 26 1.42 4.06 -4.91
C ARG A 26 1.91 3.02 -5.92
N PHE A 27 1.17 1.91 -6.06
CA PHE A 27 1.56 0.78 -6.89
C PHE A 27 0.78 0.66 -8.21
N GLY A 28 -0.16 1.59 -8.47
CA GLY A 28 -0.98 1.56 -9.68
C GLY A 28 -1.93 0.37 -9.72
N ILE A 29 -2.52 0.03 -8.59
CA ILE A 29 -3.49 -1.06 -8.46
C ILE A 29 -4.89 -0.48 -8.75
N CYS A 30 -5.85 -1.31 -9.19
CA CYS A 30 -7.23 -0.87 -9.43
C CYS A 30 -7.38 0.28 -10.46
N MET A 31 -6.66 0.18 -11.58
CA MET A 31 -6.66 1.17 -12.67
C MET A 31 -6.04 2.54 -12.34
N GLU A 32 -5.31 2.65 -11.23
CA GLU A 32 -4.47 3.82 -10.99
C GLU A 32 -3.13 3.73 -11.73
N VAL A 33 -2.57 4.87 -12.12
CA VAL A 33 -1.18 4.96 -12.59
C VAL A 33 -0.28 5.02 -11.34
N PRO A 34 0.80 4.23 -11.25
CA PRO A 34 1.66 4.23 -10.08
C PRO A 34 2.27 5.62 -9.84
N LEU A 35 2.03 6.16 -8.65
CA LEU A 35 2.52 7.47 -8.22
C LEU A 35 3.85 7.36 -7.46
N THR A 36 4.72 8.36 -7.63
CA THR A 36 5.94 8.52 -6.84
C THR A 36 5.62 8.83 -5.37
N ILE A 37 6.59 8.65 -4.46
CA ILE A 37 6.37 8.91 -3.03
C ILE A 37 5.93 10.37 -2.83
N LYS A 38 6.57 11.30 -3.55
CA LYS A 38 6.27 12.72 -3.46
C LYS A 38 4.84 13.01 -3.90
N GLU A 39 4.38 12.38 -4.98
CA GLU A 39 3.01 12.56 -5.49
C GLU A 39 1.96 11.96 -4.54
N VAL A 40 2.19 10.75 -4.01
CA VAL A 40 1.29 10.13 -3.02
C VAL A 40 1.24 10.98 -1.75
N CYS A 41 2.40 11.35 -1.18
CA CYS A 41 2.47 12.19 0.00
C CYS A 41 1.76 13.53 -0.20
N GLY A 42 1.94 14.16 -1.37
CA GLY A 42 1.24 15.41 -1.71
C GLY A 42 -0.27 15.23 -1.88
N ARG A 43 -0.71 14.15 -2.53
CA ARG A 43 -2.14 13.87 -2.80
C ARG A 43 -2.94 13.54 -1.55
N PHE A 44 -2.35 12.78 -0.64
CA PHE A 44 -3.00 12.32 0.59
C PHE A 44 -2.63 13.17 1.82
N ASN A 45 -1.80 14.21 1.66
CA ASN A 45 -1.30 15.06 2.74
C ASN A 45 -0.66 14.25 3.89
N ILE A 46 0.15 13.24 3.52
CA ILE A 46 0.86 12.37 4.46
C ILE A 46 2.37 12.53 4.32
N THR A 47 3.10 12.18 5.36
CA THR A 47 4.56 12.13 5.37
C THR A 47 5.08 10.83 4.75
N ASN A 48 6.35 10.84 4.32
CA ASN A 48 7.04 9.64 3.86
C ASN A 48 7.06 8.54 4.94
N LYS A 49 7.14 8.94 6.22
CA LYS A 49 7.13 8.02 7.35
C LYS A 49 5.78 7.30 7.48
N GLU A 50 4.68 8.01 7.30
CA GLU A 50 3.34 7.43 7.31
C GLU A 50 3.16 6.47 6.13
N LEU A 51 3.53 6.86 4.92
CA LEU A 51 3.50 5.96 3.76
C LEU A 51 4.29 4.66 4.02
N ARG A 52 5.52 4.78 4.54
CA ARG A 52 6.33 3.61 4.91
C ARG A 52 5.69 2.75 5.99
N SER A 53 5.04 3.36 6.98
CA SER A 53 4.33 2.62 8.03
C SER A 53 3.22 1.75 7.43
N ILE A 54 2.47 2.29 6.47
CA ILE A 54 1.41 1.57 5.76
C ILE A 54 2.01 0.43 4.92
N GLU A 55 3.08 0.68 4.16
CA GLU A 55 3.80 -0.36 3.40
C GLU A 55 4.29 -1.50 4.32
N GLN A 56 4.80 -1.16 5.52
CA GLN A 56 5.27 -2.14 6.51
C GLN A 56 4.15 -3.00 7.08
N LYS A 57 2.92 -2.49 7.24
CA LYS A 57 1.76 -3.30 7.65
C LYS A 57 1.52 -4.46 6.68
N VAL A 58 1.57 -4.16 5.37
CA VAL A 58 1.39 -5.16 4.31
C VAL A 58 2.52 -6.19 4.34
N ILE A 59 3.77 -5.74 4.39
CA ILE A 59 4.94 -6.64 4.46
C ILE A 59 4.88 -7.53 5.71
N TYR A 60 4.53 -6.96 6.86
CA TYR A 60 4.40 -7.71 8.11
C TYR A 60 3.31 -8.77 8.01
N HIS A 61 2.15 -8.42 7.44
CA HIS A 61 1.07 -9.38 7.23
C HIS A 61 1.46 -10.50 6.28
N LEU A 62 2.14 -10.17 5.16
CA LEU A 62 2.64 -11.16 4.20
C LEU A 62 3.66 -12.11 4.83
N ARG A 63 4.55 -11.61 5.70
CA ARG A 63 5.54 -12.44 6.41
C ARG A 63 4.92 -13.33 7.48
N LYS A 64 3.84 -12.91 8.12
CA LYS A 64 3.18 -13.68 9.19
C LYS A 64 2.32 -14.83 8.64
N ASN A 65 1.80 -14.68 7.43
CA ASN A 65 0.89 -15.65 6.80
C ASN A 65 1.55 -16.45 5.66
N ASN A 66 2.88 -16.40 5.54
CA ASN A 66 3.69 -17.30 4.71
C ASN A 66 4.40 -18.30 5.65
#